data_AF-A0A259SUD5-F1
#
_entry.id   AF-A0A259SUD5-F1
#
_cell.length_a   1.000
_cell.length_b   1.000
_cell.length_c   1.000
_cell.angle_alpha   90.00
_cell.angle_beta   90.00
_cell.angle_gamma   90.00
#
_symmetry.space_group_name_H-M   'P 1'
#
loop_
_entity.id
_entity.type
_entity.pdbx_description
1 polymer ?
#
loop_
_entity_poly.entity_id
_entity_poly.type
_entity_poly.pdbx_seq_one_letter_code
_entity_poly.pdbx_strand_id
1 'polypeptide(L)'
;MLIIGLLAGCASRPSASITLPAAGADPRTVLSVYLQALKAGDCKTASRLATSTFSFGSGELCGHVKVWSYTEPGQPALPGNGEAIFSTNLSITGADASMNNGKNTWFYVLKQQADGQWRLVGGGSGP
;
A
#
# COMPACT_ATOMS: atom_id res chain seq x y z
N MET A 1 4.78 38.21 40.67
CA MET A 1 3.93 37.00 40.62
C MET A 1 3.69 36.65 39.17
N LEU A 2 4.03 35.41 38.77
CA LEU A 2 3.82 34.76 37.47
C LEU A 2 2.34 34.84 37.05
N ILE A 3 1.95 34.73 35.76
CA ILE A 3 1.81 33.45 35.03
C ILE A 3 1.88 33.72 33.51
N ILE A 4 2.84 33.07 32.84
CA ILE A 4 2.90 32.93 31.37
C ILE A 4 2.00 31.74 31.01
N GLY A 5 0.86 32.01 30.37
CA GLY A 5 -0.02 30.98 29.83
C GLY A 5 0.52 30.44 28.52
N LEU A 6 1.28 29.35 28.57
CA LEU A 6 1.63 28.55 27.39
C LEU A 6 0.39 27.74 26.98
N LEU A 7 -0.37 28.26 26.03
CA LEU A 7 -1.37 27.49 25.28
C LEU A 7 -0.62 26.41 24.47
N ALA A 8 -0.66 25.17 24.96
CA ALA A 8 -0.19 24.00 24.24
C ALA A 8 -1.08 23.78 23.00
N GLY A 9 -0.70 24.37 21.87
CA GLY A 9 -1.26 24.01 20.58
C GLY A 9 -0.91 22.56 20.29
N CYS A 10 -1.92 21.69 20.21
CA CYS A 10 -1.79 20.38 19.58
C CYS A 10 -1.43 20.61 18.11
N ALA A 11 -0.14 20.74 17.81
CA ALA A 11 0.34 20.63 16.46
C ALA A 11 0.04 19.19 16.01
N SER A 12 -1.06 19.01 15.30
CA SER A 12 -1.31 17.84 14.47
C SER A 12 -0.11 17.72 13.56
N ARG A 13 0.88 16.91 13.97
CA ARG A 13 2.10 16.66 13.22
C ARG A 13 1.64 16.26 11.82
N PRO A 14 2.07 16.97 10.76
CA PRO A 14 1.74 16.55 9.40
C PRO A 14 2.19 15.10 9.29
N SER A 15 1.25 14.19 9.01
CA SER A 15 1.60 12.82 8.67
C SER A 15 2.57 12.92 7.52
N ALA A 16 3.84 12.57 7.75
CA ALA A 16 4.85 12.62 6.71
C ALA A 16 4.38 11.69 5.59
N SER A 17 4.06 12.27 4.43
CA SER A 17 3.67 11.50 3.25
C SER A 17 4.81 10.57 2.87
N ILE A 18 4.47 9.36 2.47
CA ILE A 18 5.47 8.39 2.02
C ILE A 18 6.04 8.87 0.68
N THR A 19 7.37 8.89 0.56
CA THR A 19 8.05 9.31 -0.67
C THR A 19 7.80 8.29 -1.78
N LEU A 20 7.51 8.77 -3.00
CA LEU A 20 7.39 7.87 -4.14
C LEU A 20 8.72 7.22 -4.52
N PRO A 21 8.70 6.00 -5.09
CA PRO A 21 9.86 5.40 -5.72
C PRO A 21 10.40 6.29 -6.84
N ALA A 22 11.71 6.16 -7.10
CA ALA A 22 12.31 6.73 -8.29
C ALA A 22 11.70 6.13 -9.56
N ALA A 23 11.75 6.87 -10.67
CA ALA A 23 11.36 6.34 -11.98
C ALA A 23 12.22 5.10 -12.31
N GLY A 24 11.58 4.04 -12.81
CA GLY A 24 12.26 2.77 -13.11
C GLY A 24 12.55 1.90 -11.89
N ALA A 25 12.03 2.24 -10.71
CA ALA A 25 12.07 1.34 -9.56
C ALA A 25 11.49 -0.04 -9.91
N ASP A 26 12.13 -1.09 -9.40
CA ASP A 26 11.70 -2.47 -9.59
C ASP A 26 10.34 -2.72 -8.88
N PRO A 27 9.60 -3.78 -9.25
CA PRO A 27 8.25 -4.00 -8.74
C PRO A 27 8.22 -4.30 -7.23
N ARG A 28 9.31 -4.84 -6.67
CA ARG A 28 9.40 -5.09 -5.22
C ARG A 28 9.45 -3.76 -4.47
N THR A 29 10.27 -2.82 -4.96
CA THR A 29 10.36 -1.47 -4.41
C THR A 29 9.01 -0.74 -4.48
N VAL A 30 8.33 -0.81 -5.63
CA VAL A 30 6.99 -0.21 -5.79
C VAL A 30 6.00 -0.78 -4.79
N LEU A 31 5.97 -2.11 -4.62
CA LEU A 31 5.08 -2.76 -3.67
C LEU A 31 5.42 -2.42 -2.21
N SER A 32 6.71 -2.37 -1.83
CA SER A 32 7.10 -1.96 -0.48
C SER A 32 6.62 -0.55 -0.14
N VAL A 33 6.73 0.41 -1.08
CA VAL A 33 6.23 1.78 -0.85
C VAL A 33 4.70 1.81 -0.76
N TYR A 34 4.00 1.01 -1.56
CA TYR A 34 2.54 0.88 -1.45
C TYR A 34 2.12 0.32 -0.09
N LEU A 35 2.78 -0.71 0.42
CA LEU A 35 2.48 -1.30 1.73
C LEU A 35 2.76 -0.33 2.89
N GLN A 36 3.82 0.48 2.79
CA GLN A 36 4.10 1.55 3.73
C GLN A 36 2.98 2.60 3.72
N ALA A 37 2.55 3.05 2.53
CA ALA A 37 1.45 3.99 2.38
C ALA A 37 0.14 3.43 2.94
N LEU A 38 -0.16 2.16 2.65
CA LEU A 38 -1.35 1.47 3.13
C LEU A 38 -1.39 1.37 4.66
N LYS A 39 -0.27 1.01 5.30
CA LYS A 39 -0.12 1.00 6.76
C LYS A 39 -0.24 2.40 7.39
N ALA A 40 0.23 3.43 6.68
CA ALA A 40 0.15 4.82 7.12
C ALA A 40 -1.23 5.46 6.88
N GLY A 41 -2.10 4.82 6.09
CA GLY A 41 -3.35 5.44 5.60
C GLY A 41 -3.11 6.55 4.57
N ASP A 42 -1.94 6.59 3.93
CA ASP A 42 -1.59 7.58 2.90
C ASP A 42 -2.15 7.14 1.53
N CYS A 43 -3.48 7.24 1.38
CA CYS A 43 -4.17 6.80 0.16
C CYS A 43 -3.79 7.63 -1.07
N LYS A 44 -3.29 8.85 -0.88
CA LYS A 44 -2.79 9.68 -1.98
C LYS A 44 -1.50 9.11 -2.57
N THR A 45 -0.59 8.62 -1.73
CA THR A 45 0.61 7.94 -2.21
C THR A 45 0.26 6.58 -2.79
N ALA A 46 -0.59 5.80 -2.12
CA ALA A 46 -1.03 4.50 -2.61
C ALA A 46 -1.64 4.58 -4.02
N SER A 47 -2.56 5.53 -4.26
CA SER A 47 -3.22 5.69 -5.55
C SER A 47 -2.26 6.07 -6.69
N ARG A 48 -1.12 6.69 -6.39
CA ARG A 48 -0.10 7.06 -7.40
C ARG A 48 0.77 5.89 -7.84
N LEU A 49 0.82 4.81 -7.04
CA LEU A 49 1.56 3.58 -7.35
C LEU A 49 0.70 2.58 -8.13
N ALA A 50 -0.58 2.89 -8.30
CA ALA A 50 -1.58 2.04 -8.89
C ALA A 50 -1.99 2.54 -10.28
N THR A 51 -2.54 1.63 -11.09
CA THR A 51 -3.31 1.97 -12.28
C THR A 51 -4.76 2.28 -11.90
N SER A 52 -5.52 2.91 -12.80
CA SER A 52 -6.94 3.20 -12.56
C SER A 52 -7.83 1.96 -12.45
N THR A 53 -7.36 0.79 -12.90
CA THR A 53 -8.07 -0.49 -12.78
C THR A 53 -7.86 -1.17 -11.43
N PHE A 54 -6.90 -0.70 -10.65
CA PHE A 54 -6.66 -1.16 -9.28
C PHE A 54 -7.55 -0.35 -8.34
N SER A 55 -8.62 -0.98 -7.89
CA SER A 55 -9.73 -0.37 -7.17
C SER A 55 -10.27 -1.33 -6.12
N PHE A 56 -11.22 -0.87 -5.30
CA PHE A 56 -11.85 -1.74 -4.32
C PHE A 56 -12.52 -2.94 -5.02
N GLY A 57 -12.29 -4.15 -4.51
CA GLY A 57 -12.71 -5.41 -5.13
C GLY A 57 -11.74 -5.97 -6.18
N SER A 58 -10.82 -5.15 -6.73
CA SER A 58 -9.73 -5.61 -7.60
C SER A 58 -8.35 -5.54 -6.93
N GLY A 59 -8.29 -5.20 -5.64
CA GLY A 59 -7.06 -5.28 -4.84
C GLY A 59 -6.73 -4.04 -4.00
N GLU A 60 -7.35 -2.89 -4.26
CA GLU A 60 -7.11 -1.67 -3.48
C GLU A 60 -7.82 -1.74 -2.12
N LEU A 61 -7.06 -1.48 -1.07
CA LEU A 61 -7.46 -1.68 0.32
C LEU A 61 -7.48 -0.36 1.12
N CYS A 62 -6.85 0.70 0.61
CA CYS A 62 -6.71 1.95 1.32
C CYS A 62 -8.05 2.64 1.53
N GLY A 63 -8.31 3.07 2.77
CA GLY A 63 -9.58 3.68 3.16
C GLY A 63 -10.72 2.69 3.38
N HIS A 64 -10.56 1.42 2.96
CA HIS A 64 -11.55 0.36 3.17
C HIS A 64 -11.21 -0.51 4.38
N VAL A 65 -9.93 -0.80 4.57
CA VAL A 65 -9.42 -1.53 5.74
C VAL A 65 -8.27 -0.76 6.39
N LYS A 66 -8.06 -1.01 7.68
CA LYS A 66 -6.89 -0.53 8.42
C LYS A 66 -5.83 -1.62 8.45
N VAL A 67 -4.68 -1.39 7.81
CA VAL A 67 -3.53 -2.29 7.86
C VAL A 67 -2.63 -1.93 9.03
N TRP A 68 -2.43 -2.87 9.95
CA TRP A 68 -1.59 -2.70 11.14
C TRP A 68 -0.15 -3.12 10.89
N SER A 69 0.04 -4.24 10.19
CA SER A 69 1.35 -4.77 9.83
C SER A 69 1.26 -5.54 8.52
N TYR A 70 2.41 -5.72 7.89
CA TYR A 70 2.56 -6.51 6.69
C TYR A 70 3.90 -7.24 6.68
N THR A 71 4.02 -8.30 5.88
CA THR A 71 5.32 -8.92 5.57
C THR A 71 5.97 -8.20 4.41
N GLU A 72 7.24 -7.82 4.54
CA GLU A 72 7.99 -7.22 3.44
C GLU A 72 7.96 -8.14 2.20
N PRO A 73 7.73 -7.60 0.99
CA PRO A 73 7.68 -8.40 -0.22
C PRO A 73 8.95 -9.23 -0.39
N GLY A 74 8.79 -10.51 -0.74
CA GLY A 74 9.88 -11.43 -1.08
C GLY A 74 10.29 -11.35 -2.55
N GLN A 75 10.69 -12.49 -3.12
CA GLN A 75 10.86 -12.62 -4.57
C GLN A 75 9.49 -12.80 -5.24
N PRO A 76 9.23 -12.15 -6.39
CA PRO A 76 7.99 -12.33 -7.11
C PRO A 76 7.96 -13.65 -7.90
N ALA A 77 6.75 -14.13 -8.17
CA ALA A 77 6.52 -15.01 -9.32
C ALA A 77 6.46 -14.16 -10.60
N LEU A 78 7.06 -14.66 -11.69
CA LEU A 78 7.18 -13.97 -12.98
C LEU A 78 6.49 -14.80 -14.08
N PRO A 79 5.15 -14.72 -14.23
CA PRO A 79 4.42 -15.54 -15.20
C PRO A 79 4.64 -15.12 -16.66
N GLY A 80 5.22 -13.95 -16.91
CA GLY A 80 5.52 -13.46 -18.25
C GLY A 80 6.28 -12.13 -18.24
N ASN A 81 6.56 -11.60 -19.43
CA ASN A 81 7.30 -10.36 -19.57
C ASN A 81 6.49 -9.17 -19.01
N GLY A 82 7.07 -8.47 -18.04
CA GLY A 82 6.46 -7.27 -17.47
C GLY A 82 5.33 -7.53 -16.47
N GLU A 83 5.25 -8.73 -15.89
CA GLU A 83 4.31 -9.05 -14.80
C GLU A 83 5.04 -9.64 -13.60
N ALA A 84 4.70 -9.17 -12.40
CA ALA A 84 5.25 -9.65 -11.13
C ALA A 84 4.14 -9.85 -10.11
N ILE A 85 4.07 -11.04 -9.53
CA ILE A 85 3.07 -11.40 -8.53
C ILE A 85 3.78 -11.63 -7.19
N PHE A 86 3.31 -10.94 -6.16
CA PHE A 86 3.82 -11.08 -4.80
C PHE A 86 2.74 -11.62 -3.88
N SER A 87 3.13 -12.48 -2.96
CA SER A 87 2.30 -12.85 -1.80
C SER A 87 2.82 -12.12 -0.56
N THR A 88 1.93 -11.50 0.19
CA THR A 88 2.24 -10.90 1.49
C THR A 88 1.20 -11.31 2.54
N ASN A 89 1.60 -11.26 3.81
CA ASN A 89 0.64 -11.36 4.89
C ASN A 89 0.33 -9.96 5.41
N LEU A 90 -0.95 -9.62 5.52
CA LEU A 90 -1.45 -8.36 6.07
C LEU A 90 -2.18 -8.65 7.39
N SER A 91 -1.90 -7.88 8.44
CA SER A 91 -2.75 -7.86 9.64
C SER A 91 -3.68 -6.66 9.57
N ILE A 92 -4.98 -6.89 9.54
CA ILE A 92 -5.97 -5.83 9.28
C ILE A 92 -7.05 -5.72 10.35
N THR A 93 -7.73 -4.59 10.37
CA THR A 93 -9.05 -4.41 10.99
C THR A 93 -9.95 -3.62 10.05
N GLY A 94 -11.24 -3.95 10.02
CA GLY A 94 -12.13 -3.57 8.94
C GLY A 94 -12.26 -4.77 8.04
N ALA A 95 -13.49 -5.26 7.90
CA ALA A 95 -13.80 -6.43 7.11
C ALA A 95 -14.29 -5.97 5.73
N ASP A 96 -13.82 -6.63 4.69
CA ASP A 96 -14.56 -6.76 3.44
C ASP A 96 -14.99 -8.22 3.26
N ALA A 97 -15.71 -8.54 2.18
CA ALA A 97 -16.19 -9.89 1.92
C ALA A 97 -15.07 -10.94 1.73
N SER A 98 -13.83 -10.52 1.54
CA SER A 98 -12.67 -11.35 1.20
C SER A 98 -11.57 -11.38 2.27
N MET A 99 -11.62 -10.49 3.27
CA MET A 99 -10.64 -10.41 4.36
C MET A 99 -11.32 -10.31 5.73
N ASN A 100 -10.96 -11.23 6.61
CA ASN A 100 -11.38 -11.19 8.01
C ASN A 100 -10.43 -10.30 8.82
N ASN A 101 -10.89 -9.79 9.97
CA ASN A 101 -9.99 -9.15 10.93
C ASN A 101 -8.85 -10.11 11.32
N GLY A 102 -7.64 -9.58 11.47
CA GLY A 102 -6.45 -10.37 11.78
C GLY A 102 -5.56 -10.59 10.55
N LYS A 103 -4.80 -11.69 10.56
CA LYS A 103 -3.77 -11.98 9.56
C LYS A 103 -4.40 -12.66 8.33
N ASN A 104 -4.18 -12.09 7.16
CA ASN A 104 -4.63 -12.62 5.87
C ASN A 104 -3.45 -12.71 4.90
N THR A 105 -3.41 -13.75 4.08
CA THR A 105 -2.54 -13.76 2.91
C THR A 105 -3.24 -13.00 1.78
N TRP A 106 -2.50 -12.11 1.12
CA TRP A 106 -2.99 -11.30 0.01
C TRP A 106 -1.96 -11.29 -1.11
N PHE A 107 -2.45 -11.40 -2.33
CA PHE A 107 -1.65 -11.35 -3.54
C PHE A 107 -1.73 -9.95 -4.15
N TYR A 108 -0.60 -9.48 -4.66
CA TYR A 108 -0.51 -8.23 -5.43
C TYR A 108 0.09 -8.53 -6.79
N VAL A 109 -0.58 -8.03 -7.83
CA VAL A 109 -0.13 -8.11 -9.22
C VAL A 109 0.34 -6.74 -9.65
N LEU A 110 1.60 -6.67 -10.08
CA LEU A 110 2.20 -5.49 -10.68
C LEU A 110 2.49 -5.75 -12.14
N LYS A 111 2.27 -4.72 -12.97
CA LYS A 111 2.64 -4.74 -14.39
C LYS A 111 3.48 -3.54 -14.76
N GLN A 112 4.45 -3.77 -15.63
CA GLN A 112 5.18 -2.70 -16.28
C GLN A 112 4.27 -2.01 -17.30
N GLN A 113 4.19 -0.69 -17.21
CA GLN A 113 3.37 0.14 -18.08
C GLN A 113 4.18 0.56 -19.33
N ALA A 114 3.51 1.16 -20.31
CA ALA A 114 4.15 1.66 -21.52
C ALA A 114 5.21 2.75 -21.26
N ASP A 115 5.13 3.45 -20.12
CA ASP A 115 6.14 4.42 -19.66
C ASP A 115 7.34 3.77 -18.95
N GLY A 116 7.40 2.44 -18.92
CA GLY A 116 8.45 1.65 -18.28
C GLY A 116 8.31 1.51 -16.77
N GLN A 117 7.32 2.16 -16.13
CA GLN A 117 7.13 2.11 -14.68
C GLN A 117 6.32 0.88 -14.27
N TRP A 118 6.63 0.32 -13.10
CA TRP A 118 5.81 -0.70 -12.48
C TRP A 118 4.65 -0.08 -11.70
N ARG A 119 3.45 -0.62 -11.86
CA ARG A 119 2.25 -0.17 -11.14
C ARG A 119 1.40 -1.35 -10.69
N LEU A 120 0.67 -1.19 -9.58
CA LEU A 120 -0.32 -2.15 -9.14
C LEU A 120 -1.49 -2.20 -10.13
N VAL A 121 -1.91 -3.41 -10.49
CA VAL A 121 -3.02 -3.65 -11.43
C VAL A 121 -4.06 -4.61 -10.87
N GLY A 122 -3.73 -5.41 -9.86
CA GLY A 122 -4.64 -6.37 -9.27
C GLY A 122 -4.19 -6.84 -7.89
N GLY A 123 -5.11 -7.47 -7.16
CA GLY A 123 -4.85 -8.17 -5.92
C GLY A 123 -6.07 -8.95 -5.43
N GLY A 124 -5.84 -9.87 -4.49
CA GLY A 124 -6.89 -10.77 -4.02
C GLY A 124 -6.41 -11.78 -2.99
N SER A 125 -7.34 -12.56 -2.44
CA SER A 125 -7.07 -13.62 -1.45
C SER A 125 -6.57 -14.93 -2.06
N GLY A 126 -6.57 -15.04 -3.39
CA GLY A 126 -5.96 -16.12 -4.18
C GLY A 126 -5.39 -15.56 -5.50
N PRO A 127 -4.43 -16.25 -6.13
CA PRO A 127 -3.97 -15.91 -7.48
C PRO A 127 -5.03 -16.20 -8.55
#